data_AF-A0A0E0EVG9-F1
#
_entry.id   AF-A0A0E0EVG9-F1
#
_cell.length_a   1.000
_cell.length_b   1.000
_cell.length_c   1.000
_cell.angle_alpha   90.00
_cell.angle_beta   90.00
_cell.angle_gamma   90.00
#
_symmetry.space_group_name_H-M   'P 1'
#
loop_
_entity.id
_entity.type
_entity.pdbx_description
1 polymer ?
#
loop_
_entity_poly.entity_id
_entity_poly.type
_entity_poly.pdbx_seq_one_letter_code
_entity_poly.pdbx_strand_id
1 'polypeptide(L)'
;MLANLQLLSLGNNTFSDEIPTTLANLTNLATLYLWGNELSGPIPQKLCMLTKMQYLGFSRNKLTGEIPTCLSNLTKMEKLNLYQNQITGFIPKEIGTLANLQDLSLGNNTLSGEIPTTLANLTNLATLYLWGNELSGPIPQKLCMLTKMQYLGFSRNKLTVSCLSARKTF
;
A
#
# COMPACT_ATOMS: atom_id res chain seq x y z
N MET A 1 -15.99 11.93 22.86
CA MET A 1 -15.82 10.82 21.88
C MET A 1 -15.83 11.43 20.48
N LEU A 2 -14.78 11.25 19.67
CA LEU A 2 -14.64 11.88 18.34
C LEU A 2 -15.45 11.12 17.27
N ALA A 3 -16.73 10.88 17.53
CA ALA A 3 -17.57 9.96 16.76
C ALA A 3 -17.71 10.36 15.30
N ASN A 4 -17.59 11.64 14.95
CA ASN A 4 -17.75 12.16 13.59
C ASN A 4 -16.43 12.42 12.85
N LEU A 5 -15.29 12.07 13.45
CA LEU A 5 -13.99 12.37 12.84
C LEU A 5 -13.81 11.57 11.54
N GLN A 6 -13.60 12.28 10.44
CA GLN A 6 -13.36 11.69 9.12
C GLN A 6 -11.90 11.78 8.69
N LEU A 7 -11.16 12.75 9.20
CA LEU A 7 -9.75 12.96 8.90
C LEU A 7 -8.97 13.10 10.19
N LEU A 8 -7.94 12.28 10.33
CA LEU A 8 -6.94 12.39 11.39
C LEU A 8 -5.57 12.53 10.74
N SER A 9 -4.93 13.67 10.98
CA SER A 9 -3.58 13.96 10.47
C SER A 9 -2.63 14.20 11.64
N LEU A 10 -1.64 13.32 11.76
CA LEU A 10 -0.62 13.29 12.79
C LEU A 10 0.79 13.14 12.20
N GLY A 11 0.93 13.40 10.89
CA GLY A 11 2.20 13.27 10.19
C GLY A 11 3.24 14.32 10.61
N ASN A 12 4.52 13.99 10.43
CA ASN A 12 5.68 14.83 10.72
C ASN A 12 5.80 15.22 12.21
N ASN A 13 5.70 14.22 13.09
CA ASN A 13 5.93 14.35 14.54
C ASN A 13 7.02 13.36 14.99
N THR A 14 7.15 13.19 16.31
CA THR A 14 8.14 12.28 16.92
C THR A 14 7.49 11.06 17.58
N PHE A 15 6.31 10.63 17.14
CA PHE A 15 5.63 9.46 17.73
C PHE A 15 6.45 8.19 17.48
N SER A 16 6.82 7.46 18.52
CA SER A 16 7.72 6.30 18.44
C SER A 16 7.10 4.96 18.83
N ASP A 17 5.95 5.00 19.49
CA ASP A 17 5.22 3.80 19.91
C ASP A 17 4.56 3.08 18.72
N GLU A 18 3.92 1.95 18.98
CA GLU A 18 3.11 1.26 17.98
C GLU A 18 1.84 2.03 17.62
N ILE A 19 1.28 1.74 16.45
CA ILE A 19 -0.03 2.29 16.05
C ILE A 19 -1.09 1.74 17.01
N PRO A 20 -1.79 2.59 17.80
CA PRO A 20 -2.70 2.09 18.83
C PRO A 20 -3.96 1.51 18.19
N THR A 21 -4.32 0.29 18.62
CA THR A 21 -5.50 -0.41 18.08
C THR A 21 -6.83 0.31 18.36
N THR A 22 -6.84 1.26 19.31
CA THR A 22 -7.97 2.13 19.63
C THR A 22 -8.36 3.08 18.50
N LEU A 23 -7.48 3.33 17.52
CA LEU A 23 -7.84 4.07 16.29
C LEU A 23 -8.99 3.41 15.53
N ALA A 24 -9.16 2.09 15.67
CA ALA A 24 -10.29 1.36 15.08
C ALA A 24 -11.66 1.79 15.64
N ASN A 25 -11.70 2.49 16.78
CA ASN A 25 -12.95 3.04 17.33
C ASN A 25 -13.46 4.27 16.56
N LEU A 26 -12.62 4.87 15.71
CA LEU A 26 -12.98 6.02 14.88
C LEU A 26 -13.65 5.54 13.59
N THR A 27 -14.80 4.86 13.70
CA THR A 27 -15.45 4.15 12.59
C THR A 27 -15.89 5.05 11.42
N ASN A 28 -15.92 6.37 11.62
CA ASN A 28 -16.19 7.35 10.56
C ASN A 28 -14.94 7.82 9.80
N LEU A 29 -13.75 7.36 10.18
CA LEU A 29 -12.50 7.81 9.60
C LEU A 29 -12.36 7.36 8.14
N ALA A 30 -12.14 8.33 7.26
CA ALA A 30 -11.89 8.17 5.84
C ALA A 30 -10.42 8.44 5.48
N THR A 31 -9.71 9.23 6.28
CA THR A 31 -8.32 9.60 6.03
C THR A 31 -7.51 9.51 7.31
N LEU A 32 -6.40 8.78 7.27
CA LEU A 32 -5.45 8.66 8.36
C LEU A 32 -4.02 8.90 7.86
N TYR A 33 -3.43 10.02 8.29
CA TYR A 33 -2.04 10.37 8.01
C TYR A 33 -1.19 10.23 9.27
N LEU A 34 -0.26 9.27 9.26
CA LEU A 34 0.75 9.04 10.31
C LEU A 34 2.19 9.15 9.77
N TRP A 35 2.36 9.65 8.54
CA TRP A 35 3.64 9.67 7.85
C TRP A 35 4.71 10.52 8.56
N GLY A 36 5.99 10.21 8.39
CA GLY A 36 7.08 11.01 8.96
C GLY A 36 7.08 11.01 10.48
N ASN A 37 7.05 9.82 11.08
CA ASN A 37 7.17 9.62 12.50
C ASN A 37 8.20 8.51 12.76
N GLU A 38 8.32 8.08 14.01
CA GLU A 38 9.20 7.00 14.45
C GLU A 38 8.39 5.74 14.82
N LEU A 39 7.14 5.64 14.36
CA LEU A 39 6.20 4.58 14.76
C LEU A 39 6.77 3.20 14.41
N SER A 40 6.63 2.27 15.34
CA SER A 40 7.20 0.92 15.23
C SER A 40 6.14 -0.17 15.32
N GLY A 41 6.55 -1.43 15.21
CA GLY A 41 5.64 -2.58 15.25
C GLY A 41 4.80 -2.78 13.99
N PRO A 42 3.89 -3.76 13.99
CA PRO A 42 3.08 -4.13 12.83
C PRO A 42 1.91 -3.17 12.59
N ILE A 43 1.39 -3.17 11.36
CA ILE A 43 0.11 -2.53 11.05
C ILE A 43 -1.02 -3.32 11.75
N PRO A 44 -1.79 -2.72 12.67
CA PRO A 44 -2.79 -3.47 13.41
C PRO A 44 -3.94 -3.94 12.52
N GLN A 45 -4.26 -5.24 12.59
CA GLN A 45 -5.40 -5.81 11.86
C GLN A 45 -6.74 -5.14 12.19
N LYS A 46 -6.90 -4.57 13.40
CA LYS A 46 -8.13 -3.85 13.78
C LYS A 46 -8.42 -2.64 12.88
N LEU A 47 -7.42 -2.06 12.22
CA LEU A 47 -7.64 -0.96 11.26
C LEU A 47 -8.48 -1.39 10.06
N CYS A 48 -8.55 -2.70 9.76
CA CYS A 48 -9.41 -3.25 8.73
C CYS A 48 -10.93 -3.08 9.02
N MET A 49 -11.30 -2.65 10.22
CA MET A 49 -12.69 -2.32 10.59
C MET A 49 -13.13 -0.93 10.11
N LEU A 50 -12.20 -0.09 9.66
CA LEU A 50 -12.47 1.30 9.23
C LEU A 50 -12.99 1.32 7.79
N THR A 51 -14.16 0.73 7.53
CA THR A 51 -14.71 0.51 6.17
C THR A 51 -14.99 1.77 5.35
N LYS A 52 -14.90 2.96 5.97
CA LYS A 52 -14.97 4.26 5.27
C LYS A 52 -13.61 4.76 4.77
N MET A 53 -12.52 4.05 5.08
CA MET A 53 -11.16 4.45 4.75
C MET A 53 -10.95 4.59 3.24
N GLN A 54 -10.46 5.75 2.85
CA GLN A 54 -10.04 6.10 1.49
C GLN A 54 -8.52 6.24 1.43
N TYR A 55 -7.90 6.83 2.45
CA TYR A 55 -6.47 7.15 2.44
C TYR A 55 -5.76 6.67 3.72
N LEU A 56 -4.79 5.77 3.56
CA LEU A 56 -3.84 5.37 4.60
C LEU A 56 -2.43 5.84 4.23
N GLY A 57 -1.89 6.81 4.97
CA GLY A 57 -0.54 7.33 4.76
C GLY A 57 0.36 7.09 5.95
N PHE A 58 1.12 5.99 5.92
CA PHE A 58 2.03 5.55 7.00
C PHE A 58 3.51 5.61 6.59
N SER A 59 3.82 6.32 5.51
CA SER A 59 5.18 6.36 4.97
C SER A 59 6.18 7.01 5.92
N ARG A 60 7.47 6.68 5.78
CA ARG A 60 8.56 7.23 6.59
C ARG A 60 8.33 6.99 8.09
N ASN A 61 8.27 5.72 8.46
CA ASN A 61 8.20 5.23 9.84
C ASN A 61 9.15 4.02 10.01
N LYS A 62 9.05 3.32 11.14
CA LYS A 62 9.77 2.08 11.44
C LYS A 62 8.83 0.87 11.53
N LEU A 63 7.72 0.89 10.77
CA LEU A 63 6.74 -0.20 10.80
C LEU A 63 7.36 -1.50 10.30
N THR A 64 7.08 -2.60 11.00
CA THR A 64 7.59 -3.95 10.72
C THR A 64 6.44 -4.92 10.42
N GLY A 65 6.76 -6.20 10.24
CA GLY A 65 5.77 -7.24 9.96
C GLY A 65 5.22 -7.18 8.55
N GLU A 66 4.18 -7.98 8.30
CA GLU A 66 3.57 -8.11 6.97
C GLU A 66 2.43 -7.12 6.73
N ILE A 67 2.11 -6.88 5.46
CA ILE A 67 0.90 -6.14 5.08
C ILE A 67 -0.33 -7.01 5.41
N PRO A 68 -1.24 -6.57 6.29
CA PRO A 68 -2.41 -7.37 6.63
C PRO A 68 -3.32 -7.61 5.42
N THR A 69 -3.62 -8.88 5.12
CA THR A 69 -4.52 -9.27 4.01
C THR A 69 -5.91 -8.63 4.15
N CYS A 70 -6.36 -8.37 5.39
CA CYS A 70 -7.64 -7.74 5.69
C CYS A 70 -7.76 -6.28 5.24
N LEU A 71 -6.65 -5.61 4.83
CA LEU A 71 -6.74 -4.27 4.24
C LEU A 71 -7.59 -4.27 2.96
N SER A 72 -7.74 -5.43 2.31
CA SER A 72 -8.66 -5.64 1.19
C SER A 72 -10.14 -5.44 1.55
N ASN A 73 -10.52 -5.49 2.83
CA ASN A 73 -11.88 -5.18 3.29
C ASN A 73 -12.22 -3.70 3.16
N LEU A 74 -11.21 -2.83 3.02
CA LEU A 74 -11.37 -1.39 2.93
C LEU A 74 -11.69 -0.99 1.47
N THR A 75 -12.82 -1.45 0.95
CA THR A 75 -13.17 -1.37 -0.48
C THR A 75 -13.30 0.05 -1.04
N LYS A 76 -13.37 1.07 -0.16
CA LYS A 76 -13.32 2.50 -0.53
C LYS A 76 -11.90 3.06 -0.66
N MET A 77 -10.88 2.25 -0.40
CA MET A 77 -9.50 2.69 -0.43
C MET A 77 -9.07 3.15 -1.82
N GLU A 78 -8.53 4.35 -1.86
CA GLU A 78 -8.02 5.02 -3.04
C GLU A 78 -6.50 5.17 -2.97
N LYS A 79 -5.91 5.33 -1.78
CA LYS A 79 -4.46 5.46 -1.60
C LYS A 79 -3.96 4.66 -0.41
N LEU A 80 -2.98 3.80 -0.67
CA LEU A 80 -2.23 3.05 0.34
C LEU A 80 -0.75 3.40 0.21
N ASN A 81 -0.22 4.16 1.17
CA ASN A 81 1.16 4.59 1.18
C ASN A 81 1.89 4.07 2.42
N LEU A 82 2.73 3.06 2.19
CA LEU A 82 3.58 2.39 3.18
C LEU A 82 5.08 2.59 2.88
N TYR A 83 5.40 3.53 1.98
CA TYR A 83 6.76 3.83 1.54
C TYR A 83 7.72 4.08 2.71
N GLN A 84 8.95 3.58 2.61
CA GLN A 84 10.03 3.84 3.58
C GLN A 84 9.66 3.39 5.00
N ASN A 85 9.55 2.07 5.14
CA ASN A 85 9.34 1.36 6.40
C ASN A 85 10.26 0.11 6.43
N GLN A 86 10.02 -0.83 7.35
CA GLN A 86 10.71 -2.11 7.49
C GLN A 86 9.74 -3.29 7.30
N ILE A 87 8.74 -3.11 6.43
CA ILE A 87 7.69 -4.11 6.19
C ILE A 87 8.30 -5.32 5.45
N THR A 88 7.97 -6.52 5.91
CA THR A 88 8.47 -7.81 5.41
C THR A 88 7.35 -8.60 4.74
N GLY A 89 7.67 -9.82 4.28
CA GLY A 89 6.69 -10.74 3.69
C GLY A 89 6.37 -10.42 2.23
N PHE A 90 5.17 -10.78 1.80
CA PHE A 90 4.71 -10.65 0.41
C PHE A 90 3.75 -9.48 0.23
N ILE A 91 3.56 -9.06 -1.02
CA ILE A 91 2.41 -8.21 -1.36
C ILE A 91 1.16 -9.12 -1.38
N PRO A 92 0.13 -8.89 -0.53
CA PRO A 92 -1.08 -9.71 -0.54
C PRO A 92 -1.80 -9.63 -1.88
N LYS A 93 -2.16 -10.78 -2.46
CA LYS A 93 -2.93 -10.83 -3.72
C LYS A 93 -4.31 -10.18 -3.56
N GLU A 94 -4.83 -10.16 -2.34
CA GLU A 94 -6.12 -9.58 -1.95
C GLU A 94 -6.14 -8.06 -2.16
N ILE A 95 -5.00 -7.36 -2.19
CA ILE A 95 -4.95 -5.94 -2.57
C ILE A 95 -5.55 -5.73 -3.97
N GLY A 96 -5.45 -6.71 -4.87
CA GLY A 96 -6.04 -6.69 -6.20
C GLY A 96 -7.58 -6.62 -6.24
N THR A 97 -8.28 -6.70 -5.09
CA THR A 97 -9.74 -6.52 -5.02
C THR A 97 -10.16 -5.07 -4.76
N LEU A 98 -9.21 -4.17 -4.43
CA LEU A 98 -9.48 -2.76 -4.12
C LEU A 98 -9.74 -1.96 -5.40
N ALA A 99 -10.91 -2.12 -6.01
CA ALA A 99 -11.25 -1.54 -7.31
C ALA A 99 -11.11 0.00 -7.39
N ASN A 100 -11.16 0.71 -6.26
CA ASN A 100 -11.01 2.16 -6.18
C ASN A 100 -9.55 2.63 -6.03
N LEU A 101 -8.59 1.71 -5.87
CA LEU A 101 -7.20 2.04 -5.60
C LEU A 101 -6.57 2.76 -6.80
N GLN A 102 -6.00 3.92 -6.53
CA GLN A 102 -5.35 4.82 -7.50
C GLN A 102 -3.85 4.94 -7.25
N ASP A 103 -3.43 4.87 -5.98
CA ASP A 103 -2.04 4.97 -5.56
C ASP A 103 -1.67 3.82 -4.61
N LEU A 104 -0.71 3.00 -5.04
CA LEU A 104 -0.09 1.96 -4.23
C LEU A 104 1.41 2.22 -4.14
N SER A 105 1.86 2.68 -2.98
CA SER A 105 3.26 3.01 -2.73
C SER A 105 3.83 2.15 -1.60
N LEU A 106 4.64 1.17 -1.98
CA LEU A 106 5.26 0.17 -1.10
C LEU A 106 6.80 0.20 -1.17
N GLY A 107 7.38 1.18 -1.87
CA GLY A 107 8.82 1.26 -2.10
C GLY A 107 9.63 1.44 -0.80
N ASN A 108 10.92 1.11 -0.84
CA ASN A 108 11.82 1.12 0.32
C ASN A 108 11.24 0.35 1.52
N ASN A 109 11.06 -0.94 1.34
CA ASN A 109 10.72 -1.91 2.38
C ASN A 109 11.57 -3.16 2.17
N THR A 110 11.23 -4.25 2.84
CA THR A 110 11.87 -5.57 2.69
C THR A 110 10.89 -6.61 2.14
N LEU A 111 9.95 -6.18 1.29
CA LEU A 111 8.98 -7.07 0.65
C LEU A 111 9.69 -8.02 -0.31
N SER A 112 9.26 -9.27 -0.34
CA SER A 112 9.87 -10.34 -1.15
C SER A 112 8.81 -11.13 -1.92
N GLY A 113 9.27 -12.09 -2.73
CA GLY A 113 8.42 -12.89 -3.61
C GLY A 113 7.97 -12.14 -4.85
N GLU A 114 6.96 -12.69 -5.54
CA GLU A 114 6.49 -12.17 -6.82
C GLU A 114 5.51 -11.01 -6.67
N ILE A 115 5.43 -10.17 -7.70
CA ILE A 115 4.34 -9.18 -7.83
C ILE A 115 3.04 -9.94 -8.15
N PRO A 116 1.99 -9.87 -7.32
CA PRO A 116 0.75 -10.59 -7.58
C PRO A 116 0.13 -10.16 -8.91
N THR A 117 -0.23 -11.14 -9.74
CA THR A 117 -0.90 -10.88 -11.03
C THR A 117 -2.27 -10.22 -10.84
N THR A 118 -2.88 -10.36 -9.67
CA THR A 118 -4.13 -9.70 -9.28
C THR A 118 -4.02 -8.18 -9.20
N LEU A 119 -2.83 -7.59 -9.08
CA LEU A 119 -2.66 -6.14 -9.17
C LEU A 119 -3.08 -5.58 -10.53
N ALA A 120 -3.11 -6.42 -11.59
CA ALA A 120 -3.64 -6.04 -12.89
C ALA A 120 -5.17 -5.85 -12.91
N ASN A 121 -5.89 -6.23 -11.85
CA ASN A 121 -7.33 -5.96 -11.71
C ASN A 121 -7.61 -4.52 -11.27
N LEU A 122 -6.58 -3.78 -10.83
CA LEU A 122 -6.70 -2.41 -10.33
C LEU A 122 -6.78 -1.42 -11.50
N THR A 123 -7.91 -1.42 -12.20
CA THR A 123 -8.11 -0.61 -13.42
C THR A 123 -8.06 0.89 -13.19
N ASN A 124 -8.19 1.34 -11.93
CA ASN A 124 -8.05 2.74 -11.52
C ASN A 124 -6.63 3.15 -11.11
N LEU A 125 -5.68 2.20 -11.08
CA LEU A 125 -4.33 2.44 -10.58
C LEU A 125 -3.56 3.39 -11.51
N ALA A 126 -3.12 4.51 -10.96
CA ALA A 126 -2.33 5.52 -11.64
C ALA A 126 -0.87 5.53 -11.18
N THR A 127 -0.62 5.15 -9.93
CA THR A 127 0.72 5.10 -9.34
C THR A 127 0.99 3.74 -8.71
N LEU A 128 2.10 3.13 -9.11
CA LEU A 128 2.61 1.91 -8.48
C LEU A 128 4.12 2.04 -8.24
N TYR A 129 4.49 2.14 -6.97
CA TYR A 129 5.88 2.19 -6.53
C TYR A 129 6.23 0.99 -5.66
N LEU A 130 7.04 0.10 -6.22
CA LEU A 130 7.57 -1.10 -5.55
C LEU A 130 9.10 -1.09 -5.44
N TRP A 131 9.75 0.00 -5.86
CA TRP A 131 11.20 0.12 -5.90
C TRP A 131 11.86 -0.02 -4.52
N GLY A 132 13.08 -0.53 -4.45
CA GLY A 132 13.80 -0.70 -3.19
C GLY A 132 13.16 -1.76 -2.29
N ASN A 133 12.98 -2.96 -2.83
CA ASN A 133 12.49 -4.14 -2.13
C ASN A 133 13.31 -5.38 -2.57
N GLU A 134 12.90 -6.55 -2.14
CA GLU A 134 13.48 -7.85 -2.53
C GLU A 134 12.57 -8.67 -3.47
N LEU A 135 11.66 -8.00 -4.19
CA LEU A 135 10.73 -8.67 -5.08
C LEU A 135 11.47 -9.37 -6.22
N SER A 136 10.98 -10.52 -6.63
CA SER A 136 11.59 -11.38 -7.64
C SER A 136 10.56 -11.85 -8.68
N GLY A 137 11.04 -12.53 -9.72
CA GLY A 137 10.19 -13.05 -10.78
C GLY A 137 9.78 -12.00 -11.83
N PRO A 138 8.90 -12.39 -12.77
CA PRO A 138 8.51 -11.55 -13.90
C PRO A 138 7.53 -10.44 -13.49
N ILE A 139 7.67 -9.26 -14.09
CA ILE A 139 6.66 -8.19 -13.99
C ILE A 139 5.37 -8.62 -14.72
N PRO A 140 4.21 -8.76 -14.05
CA PRO A 140 2.99 -9.25 -14.71
C PRO A 140 2.62 -8.43 -15.96
N GLN A 141 2.51 -9.07 -17.13
CA GLN A 141 2.30 -8.37 -18.40
C GLN A 141 1.04 -7.50 -18.40
N LYS A 142 -0.05 -8.00 -17.79
CA LYS A 142 -1.33 -7.28 -17.69
C LYS A 142 -1.23 -5.99 -16.86
N LEU A 143 -0.30 -5.92 -15.91
CA LEU A 143 -0.04 -4.71 -15.12
C LEU A 143 0.42 -3.56 -16.02
N CYS A 144 1.15 -3.88 -17.08
CA CYS A 144 1.66 -2.93 -18.07
C CYS A 144 0.61 -2.48 -19.10
N MET A 145 -0.55 -3.13 -19.09
CA MET A 145 -1.70 -2.81 -19.94
C MET A 145 -2.71 -1.89 -19.22
N LEU A 146 -2.48 -1.55 -17.95
CA LEU A 146 -3.33 -0.62 -17.22
C LEU A 146 -3.27 0.79 -17.86
N THR A 147 -4.39 1.23 -18.41
CA THR A 147 -4.48 2.44 -19.23
C THR A 147 -4.41 3.74 -18.42
N LYS A 148 -4.74 3.68 -17.12
CA LYS A 148 -4.65 4.82 -16.20
C LYS A 148 -3.28 4.98 -15.54
N MET A 149 -2.37 4.01 -15.73
CA MET A 149 -1.04 4.02 -15.13
C MET A 149 -0.21 5.20 -15.66
N GLN A 150 0.29 6.02 -14.75
CA GLN A 150 1.13 7.19 -15.03
C GLN A 150 2.54 7.00 -14.49
N TYR A 151 2.66 6.40 -13.31
CA TYR A 151 3.94 6.26 -12.61
C TYR A 151 4.18 4.80 -12.20
N LEU A 152 5.31 4.26 -12.65
CA LEU A 152 5.68 2.87 -12.42
C LEU A 152 7.14 2.77 -11.99
N GLY A 153 7.39 2.33 -10.76
CA GLY A 153 8.73 2.25 -10.19
C GLY A 153 9.04 0.87 -9.65
N PHE A 154 9.96 0.16 -10.33
CA PHE A 154 10.39 -1.20 -9.97
C PHE A 154 11.89 -1.33 -9.64
N SER A 155 12.66 -0.24 -9.78
CA SER A 155 14.12 -0.26 -9.60
C SER A 155 14.54 -0.81 -8.23
N ARG A 156 15.76 -1.36 -8.12
CA ARG A 156 16.27 -1.92 -6.86
C ARG A 156 15.37 -3.05 -6.33
N ASN A 157 15.20 -4.08 -7.16
CA ASN A 157 14.55 -5.36 -6.87
C ASN A 157 15.31 -6.47 -7.64
N LYS A 158 14.86 -7.72 -7.54
CA LYS A 158 15.37 -8.91 -8.26
C LYS A 158 14.42 -9.33 -9.40
N LEU A 159 13.72 -8.36 -10.03
CA LEU A 159 12.68 -8.59 -11.04
C LEU A 159 13.25 -8.85 -12.44
N THR A 160 12.54 -9.65 -13.23
CA THR A 160 12.83 -9.88 -14.66
C THR A 160 11.82 -9.19 -15.56
N VAL A 161 12.26 -8.83 -16.76
CA VAL A 161 11.46 -8.06 -17.71
C VAL A 161 10.54 -8.99 -18.52
N SER A 162 9.23 -8.83 -18.31
CA SER A 162 8.17 -9.41 -19.16
C SER A 162 7.21 -8.35 -19.70
N CYS A 163 7.39 -7.10 -19.29
CA CYS A 163 6.53 -5.97 -19.60
C CYS A 163 6.81 -5.34 -20.98
N LEU A 164 8.06 -5.32 -21.42
CA LEU A 164 8.53 -4.61 -22.62
C LEU A 164 8.28 -5.36 -23.94
N SER A 165 7.95 -6.64 -23.91
CA SER A 165 7.56 -7.40 -25.11
C SER A 165 6.13 -7.11 -25.56
N ALA A 166 5.29 -6.52 -24.70
CA ALA A 166 3.86 -6.32 -24.93
C ALA A 166 3.50 -5.02 -25.68
N ARG A 167 4.45 -4.08 -25.85
CA ARG A 167 4.26 -2.84 -26.62
C ARG A 167 4.93 -2.89 -27.99
N LYS A 168 4.86 -4.03 -28.68
CA LYS A 168 5.15 -4.12 -30.12
C LYS A 168 3.85 -4.06 -30.91
N THR A 169 3.30 -2.85 -31.07
CA THR A 169 2.30 -2.37 -32.05
C THR A 169 1.81 -1.02 -31.51
N PHE A 170 2.11 0.16 -32.07
CA PHE A 170 2.23 0.62 -33.45
C PHE A 170 3.47 1.49 -33.66
#